data_AF-A0A371WQC2-F1
#
_entry.id   AF-A0A371WQC2-F1
#
_cell.length_a   1.000
_cell.length_b   1.000
_cell.length_c   1.000
_cell.angle_alpha   90.00
_cell.angle_beta   90.00
_cell.angle_gamma   90.00
#
_symmetry.space_group_name_H-M   'P 1'
#
loop_
_entity.id
_entity.type
_entity.pdbx_description
1 polymer ?
#
loop_
_entity_poly.entity_id
_entity_poly.type
_entity_poly.pdbx_seq_one_letter_code
_entity_poly.pdbx_strand_id
1 'polypeptide(L)'
;MGTNIPAAAAVFASLKSSRAQSDALDAAAKTVLEDRDYELFAAHMARRASLEKERNDLAHGCFGVSVAIPNDIIWVSQVDFIAFTAAVDHDPLAMSTFRQKQFVYELGTLERIAQEIEEFYNQLGSFRGYLFARRDQFGGAQFRAQRYHQLCSQPHIQQALDRIRTAKKTS
;
A
#
# COMPACT_ATOMS: atom_id res chain seq x y z
N MET A 1 2.67 25.31 -9.72
CA MET A 1 2.41 24.86 -8.33
C MET A 1 3.62 24.10 -7.78
N GLY A 2 4.75 24.79 -7.53
CA GLY A 2 5.93 24.20 -6.87
C GLY A 2 6.35 24.96 -5.61
N THR A 3 5.65 26.06 -5.30
CA THR A 3 6.08 27.05 -4.31
C THR A 3 5.45 26.88 -2.93
N ASN A 4 4.46 26.00 -2.76
CA ASN A 4 3.75 25.77 -1.48
C ASN A 4 3.92 24.34 -0.93
N ILE A 5 4.95 23.59 -1.37
CA ILE A 5 5.17 22.20 -0.93
C ILE A 5 5.21 22.08 0.60
N PRO A 6 5.93 22.95 1.36
CA PRO A 6 5.97 22.83 2.82
C PRO A 6 4.61 23.07 3.49
N ALA A 7 3.84 24.05 3.01
CA ALA A 7 2.52 24.36 3.57
C ALA A 7 1.50 23.25 3.26
N ALA A 8 1.48 22.75 2.02
CA ALA A 8 0.63 21.64 1.63
C ALA A 8 1.00 20.35 2.38
N ALA A 9 2.29 20.09 2.57
CA ALA A 9 2.77 18.96 3.37
C ALA A 9 2.37 19.09 4.84
N ALA A 10 2.44 20.29 5.44
CA ALA A 10 2.03 20.52 6.82
C ALA A 10 0.52 20.29 7.02
N VAL A 11 -0.32 20.81 6.11
CA VAL A 11 -1.77 20.55 6.13
C VAL A 11 -2.05 19.06 5.98
N PHE A 12 -1.40 18.41 5.02
CA PHE A 12 -1.56 16.97 4.80
C PHE A 12 -1.13 16.15 6.02
N ALA A 13 0.00 16.49 6.63
CA ALA A 13 0.52 15.84 7.83
C ALA A 13 -0.37 16.07 9.07
N SER A 14 -1.15 17.16 9.09
CA SER A 14 -2.12 17.39 10.17
C SER A 14 -3.28 16.39 10.17
N LEU A 15 -3.52 15.70 9.04
CA LEU A 15 -4.49 14.62 8.94
C LEU A 15 -3.93 13.36 9.61
N LYS A 16 -4.44 13.06 10.81
CA LYS A 16 -3.89 12.00 11.68
C LYS A 16 -4.14 10.57 11.23
N SER A 17 -5.12 10.31 10.37
CA SER A 17 -5.45 8.96 9.90
C SER A 17 -5.07 8.76 8.44
N SER A 18 -4.53 7.58 8.10
CA SER A 18 -4.22 7.20 6.70
C SER A 18 -5.46 7.28 5.80
N ARG A 19 -6.64 6.99 6.37
CA ARG A 19 -7.92 7.15 5.67
C ARG A 19 -8.20 8.61 5.30
N ALA A 20 -8.13 9.54 6.25
CA ALA A 20 -8.36 10.95 5.97
C ALA A 20 -7.35 11.52 4.97
N GLN A 21 -6.09 11.10 5.06
CA GLN A 21 -5.05 11.40 4.07
C GLN A 21 -5.41 10.88 2.67
N SER A 22 -5.87 9.63 2.58
CA SER A 22 -6.28 9.03 1.30
C SER A 22 -7.49 9.72 0.69
N ASP A 23 -8.51 10.02 1.51
CA ASP A 23 -9.72 10.73 1.08
C ASP A 23 -9.39 12.14 0.58
N ALA A 24 -8.48 12.85 1.25
CA ALA A 24 -8.02 14.17 0.82
C ALA A 24 -7.27 14.11 -0.53
N LEU A 25 -6.42 13.11 -0.74
CA LEU A 25 -5.73 12.90 -2.01
C LEU A 25 -6.71 12.56 -3.14
N ASP A 26 -7.69 11.70 -2.88
CA ASP A 26 -8.72 11.33 -3.85
C ASP A 26 -9.58 12.53 -4.26
N ALA A 27 -10.03 13.34 -3.29
CA ALA A 27 -10.78 14.57 -3.55
C ALA A 27 -9.97 15.58 -4.38
N ALA A 28 -8.70 15.77 -4.04
CA ALA A 28 -7.82 16.64 -4.83
C ALA A 28 -7.62 16.11 -6.24
N ALA A 29 -7.38 14.80 -6.40
CA ALA A 29 -7.19 14.15 -7.69
C ALA A 29 -8.41 14.30 -8.60
N LYS A 30 -9.62 14.03 -8.09
CA LYS A 30 -10.89 14.22 -8.83
C LYS A 30 -11.08 15.65 -9.36
N THR A 31 -10.51 16.64 -8.68
CA THR A 31 -10.66 18.05 -9.05
C THR A 31 -9.65 18.48 -10.13
N VAL A 32 -8.46 17.88 -10.17
CA VAL A 32 -7.33 18.39 -10.98
C VAL A 32 -6.88 17.46 -12.11
N LEU A 33 -7.25 16.18 -12.06
CA LEU A 33 -6.89 15.16 -13.03
C LEU A 33 -8.02 14.90 -14.01
N GLU A 34 -7.66 14.62 -15.26
CA GLU A 34 -8.59 14.11 -16.26
C GLU A 34 -8.94 12.64 -15.97
N ASP A 35 -10.05 12.12 -16.49
CA ASP A 35 -10.56 10.78 -16.18
C ASP A 35 -9.50 9.66 -16.32
N ARG A 36 -8.68 9.72 -17.39
CA ARG A 36 -7.62 8.73 -17.62
C ARG A 36 -6.52 8.81 -16.57
N ASP A 37 -6.13 10.02 -16.20
CA ASP A 37 -5.10 10.25 -15.17
C ASP A 37 -5.62 9.89 -13.78
N TYR A 38 -6.89 10.19 -13.52
CA TYR A 38 -7.57 9.81 -12.30
C TYR A 38 -7.68 8.29 -12.16
N GLU A 39 -7.99 7.57 -13.24
CA GLU A 39 -8.00 6.10 -13.23
C GLU A 39 -6.63 5.52 -12.88
N LEU A 40 -5.56 6.06 -13.47
CA LEU A 40 -4.19 5.65 -13.17
C LEU A 40 -3.77 6.01 -11.73
N PHE A 41 -4.16 7.18 -11.25
CA PHE A 41 -3.99 7.58 -9.85
C PHE A 41 -4.71 6.62 -8.89
N ALA A 42 -5.96 6.28 -9.17
CA ALA A 42 -6.75 5.36 -8.36
C ALA A 42 -6.11 3.97 -8.29
N ALA A 43 -5.52 3.49 -9.39
CA ALA A 43 -4.76 2.24 -9.40
C ALA A 43 -3.51 2.30 -8.49
N HIS A 44 -2.77 3.41 -8.48
CA HIS A 44 -1.64 3.60 -7.57
C HIS A 44 -2.09 3.68 -6.11
N MET A 45 -3.20 4.35 -5.82
CA MET A 45 -3.77 4.40 -4.47
C MET A 45 -4.23 3.03 -3.98
N ALA A 46 -4.83 2.22 -4.86
CA ALA A 46 -5.20 0.84 -4.54
C ALA A 46 -3.98 -0.04 -4.25
N ARG A 47 -2.91 0.08 -5.04
CA ARG A 47 -1.64 -0.64 -4.79
C ARG A 47 -1.02 -0.21 -3.46
N ARG A 48 -0.96 1.10 -3.18
CA ARG A 48 -0.49 1.66 -1.91
C ARG A 48 -1.25 1.06 -0.73
N ALA A 49 -2.58 1.05 -0.79
CA ALA A 49 -3.41 0.53 0.29
C ALA A 49 -3.13 -0.96 0.57
N SER A 50 -2.90 -1.76 -0.48
CA SER A 50 -2.52 -3.17 -0.34
C SER A 50 -1.18 -3.35 0.38
N LEU A 51 -0.17 -2.56 0.00
CA LEU A 51 1.16 -2.62 0.61
C LEU A 51 1.17 -2.08 2.05
N GLU A 52 0.43 -1.00 2.31
CA GLU A 52 0.28 -0.47 3.67
C GLU A 52 -0.39 -1.48 4.60
N LYS A 53 -1.38 -2.23 4.09
CA LYS A 53 -2.04 -3.29 4.86
C LYS A 53 -1.03 -4.38 5.25
N GLU A 54 -0.31 -4.93 4.29
CA GLU A 54 0.67 -5.99 4.55
C GLU A 54 1.80 -5.53 5.49
N ARG A 55 2.31 -4.31 5.29
CA ARG A 55 3.29 -3.69 6.20
C ARG A 55 2.73 -3.49 7.61
N ASN A 56 1.49 -3.01 7.74
CA ASN A 56 0.86 -2.77 9.05
C ASN A 56 0.62 -4.08 9.79
N ASP A 57 0.15 -5.11 9.09
CA ASP A 57 -0.03 -6.44 9.66
C ASP A 57 1.31 -6.94 10.21
N LEU A 58 2.39 -6.85 9.42
CA LEU A 58 3.74 -7.20 9.88
C LEU A 58 4.17 -6.38 11.11
N ALA A 59 4.11 -5.05 11.03
CA ALA A 59 4.65 -4.13 12.03
C ALA A 59 3.92 -4.14 13.38
N HIS A 60 2.62 -4.50 13.39
CA HIS A 60 1.79 -4.45 14.58
C HIS A 60 1.52 -5.82 15.21
N GLY A 61 2.06 -6.91 14.67
CA GLY A 61 1.98 -8.20 15.35
C GLY A 61 3.02 -8.40 16.45
N CYS A 62 2.93 -9.55 17.10
CA CYS A 62 3.88 -10.00 18.11
C CYS A 62 4.84 -11.01 17.51
N PHE A 63 6.13 -10.81 17.71
CA PHE A 63 7.19 -11.65 17.17
C PHE A 63 7.72 -12.63 18.23
N GLY A 64 8.04 -13.84 17.78
CA GLY A 64 8.73 -14.87 18.54
C GLY A 64 9.87 -15.46 17.72
N VAL A 65 10.86 -16.03 18.41
CA VAL A 65 12.01 -16.70 17.80
C VAL A 65 12.04 -18.15 18.24
N SER A 66 12.61 -19.02 17.41
CA SER A 66 12.80 -20.43 17.73
C SER A 66 14.14 -20.91 17.21
N VAL A 67 14.86 -21.65 18.05
CA VAL A 67 16.13 -22.28 17.68
C VAL A 67 15.98 -23.32 16.58
N ALA A 68 14.76 -23.85 16.37
CA ALA A 68 14.47 -24.83 15.32
C ALA A 68 14.30 -24.20 13.92
N ILE A 69 14.01 -22.90 13.85
CA ILE A 69 13.82 -22.14 12.61
C ILE A 69 14.63 -20.83 12.68
N PRO A 70 15.96 -20.90 12.66
CA PRO A 70 16.83 -19.77 12.97
C PRO A 70 16.76 -18.60 11.95
N ASN A 71 16.22 -18.85 10.76
CA ASN A 71 16.10 -17.86 9.69
C ASN A 71 14.68 -17.29 9.54
N ASP A 72 13.73 -17.77 10.35
CA ASP A 72 12.33 -17.39 10.25
C ASP A 72 11.82 -16.81 11.57
N ILE A 73 10.73 -16.04 11.49
CA ILE A 73 10.13 -15.38 12.64
C ILE A 73 8.72 -15.93 12.85
N ILE A 74 8.43 -16.33 14.08
CA ILE A 74 7.07 -16.68 14.48
C ILE A 74 6.31 -15.36 14.69
N TRP A 75 5.15 -15.23 14.08
CA TRP A 75 4.32 -14.05 14.15
C TRP A 75 2.90 -14.42 14.56
N VAL A 76 2.28 -13.55 15.34
CA VAL A 76 0.85 -13.64 15.67
C VAL A 76 0.25 -12.24 15.72
N SER A 77 -1.04 -12.11 15.44
CA SER A 77 -1.70 -10.82 15.58
C SER A 77 -1.70 -10.36 17.04
N GLN A 78 -1.60 -9.05 17.26
CA GLN A 78 -1.64 -8.50 18.62
C GLN A 78 -2.96 -8.83 19.33
N VAL A 79 -4.07 -8.87 18.59
CA VAL A 79 -5.39 -9.22 19.13
C VAL A 79 -5.40 -10.66 19.64
N ASP A 80 -4.86 -11.60 18.88
CA ASP A 80 -4.79 -13.00 19.27
C ASP A 80 -3.84 -13.23 20.45
N PHE A 81 -2.74 -12.47 20.51
CA PHE A 81 -1.82 -12.51 21.65
C PHE A 81 -2.46 -12.00 22.94
N ILE A 82 -3.21 -10.89 22.88
CA ILE A 82 -3.96 -10.37 24.02
C ILE A 82 -5.05 -11.36 24.46
N ALA A 83 -5.79 -11.92 23.50
CA ALA A 83 -6.82 -12.92 23.78
C ALA A 83 -6.25 -14.15 24.49
N PHE A 84 -5.09 -14.65 24.02
CA PHE A 84 -4.37 -15.73 24.68
C PHE A 84 -3.93 -15.35 26.11
N THR A 85 -3.30 -14.19 26.28
CA THR A 85 -2.81 -13.72 27.59
C THR A 85 -3.94 -13.61 28.62
N ALA A 86 -5.13 -13.19 28.20
CA ALA A 86 -6.29 -13.10 29.08
C ALA A 86 -6.91 -14.46 29.44
N ALA A 87 -6.70 -15.49 28.61
CA ALA A 87 -7.36 -16.79 28.76
C ALA A 87 -6.46 -17.88 29.38
N VAL A 88 -5.13 -17.74 29.32
CA VAL A 88 -4.18 -18.83 29.61
C VAL A 88 -4.33 -19.43 31.01
N ASP A 89 -4.69 -18.63 32.01
CA ASP A 89 -4.82 -19.08 33.40
C ASP A 89 -6.18 -19.74 33.70
N HIS A 90 -7.13 -19.69 32.75
CA HIS A 90 -8.53 -20.06 32.98
C HIS A 90 -9.09 -21.02 31.94
N ASP A 91 -8.50 -21.09 30.75
CA ASP A 91 -8.90 -21.99 29.67
C ASP A 91 -7.75 -22.97 29.34
N PRO A 92 -7.91 -24.28 29.66
CA PRO A 92 -6.89 -25.28 29.36
C PRO A 92 -6.64 -25.47 27.85
N LEU A 93 -7.53 -25.02 26.97
CA LEU A 93 -7.36 -25.07 25.52
C LEU A 93 -6.67 -23.83 24.94
N ALA A 94 -6.50 -22.74 25.72
CA ALA A 94 -6.00 -21.46 25.24
C ALA A 94 -4.67 -21.58 24.49
N MET A 95 -3.73 -22.37 25.00
CA MET A 95 -2.43 -22.60 24.38
C MET A 95 -2.56 -23.30 23.01
N SER A 96 -3.42 -24.31 22.90
CA SER A 96 -3.60 -25.06 21.65
C SER A 96 -4.24 -24.18 20.57
N THR A 97 -5.24 -23.37 20.94
CA THR A 97 -5.89 -22.40 20.06
C THR A 97 -4.92 -21.31 19.63
N PHE A 98 -4.10 -20.79 20.55
CA PHE A 98 -3.11 -19.75 20.24
C PHE A 98 -2.07 -20.23 19.22
N ARG A 99 -1.56 -21.46 19.35
CA ARG A 99 -0.61 -22.05 18.38
C ARG A 99 -1.18 -22.14 16.96
N GLN A 100 -2.48 -22.42 16.81
CA GLN A 100 -3.13 -22.48 15.49
C GLN A 100 -3.22 -21.12 14.79
N LYS A 101 -3.03 -20.03 15.54
CA LYS A 101 -3.05 -18.66 15.03
C LYS A 101 -1.66 -18.07 14.82
N GLN A 102 -0.61 -18.84 15.09
CA GLN A 102 0.76 -18.45 14.80
C GLN A 102 1.08 -18.72 13.33
N PHE A 103 1.80 -17.80 12.72
CA PHE A 103 2.30 -17.88 11.36
C PHE A 103 3.82 -17.78 11.38
N VAL A 104 4.46 -18.24 10.32
CA VAL A 104 5.91 -18.13 10.15
C VAL A 104 6.17 -17.18 9.00
N TYR A 105 6.88 -16.10 9.27
CA TYR A 105 7.47 -15.25 8.25
C TYR A 105 8.86 -15.77 7.91
N GLU A 106 8.99 -16.31 6.71
CA GLU A 106 10.29 -16.64 6.13
C GLU A 106 11.03 -15.37 5.72
N LEU A 107 12.37 -15.40 5.76
CA LEU A 107 13.20 -14.29 5.29
C LEU A 107 12.81 -13.83 3.88
N GLY A 108 12.59 -14.76 2.96
CA GLY A 108 12.20 -14.44 1.58
C GLY A 108 10.86 -13.72 1.48
N THR A 109 9.94 -13.94 2.43
CA THR A 109 8.68 -13.18 2.50
C THR A 109 8.93 -11.73 2.89
N LEU A 110 9.83 -11.50 3.87
CA LEU A 110 10.19 -10.16 4.31
C LEU A 110 10.93 -9.39 3.21
N GLU A 111 11.85 -10.05 2.50
CA GLU A 111 12.57 -9.49 1.36
C GLU A 111 11.61 -9.10 0.23
N ARG A 112 10.65 -9.97 -0.10
CA ARG A 112 9.59 -9.66 -1.09
C ARG A 112 8.81 -8.41 -0.69
N ILE A 113 8.34 -8.31 0.56
CA ILE A 113 7.59 -7.14 1.04
C ILE A 113 8.42 -5.86 0.88
N ALA A 114 9.69 -5.90 1.28
CA ALA A 114 10.59 -4.75 1.14
C ALA A 114 10.78 -4.35 -0.33
N GLN A 115 11.03 -5.33 -1.21
CA GLN A 115 11.20 -5.10 -2.64
C GLN A 115 9.94 -4.53 -3.30
N GLU A 116 8.76 -5.03 -2.94
CA GLU A 116 7.48 -4.53 -3.46
C GLU A 116 7.21 -3.08 -3.03
N ILE A 117 7.62 -2.70 -1.81
CA ILE A 117 7.52 -1.30 -1.34
C ILE A 117 8.48 -0.40 -2.14
N GLU A 118 9.72 -0.83 -2.35
CA GLU A 118 10.70 -0.08 -3.15
C GLU A 118 10.21 0.11 -4.59
N GLU A 119 9.73 -0.98 -5.21
CA GLU A 119 9.17 -0.94 -6.56
C GLU A 119 8.02 0.07 -6.64
N PHE A 120 7.12 0.08 -5.65
CA PHE A 120 6.03 1.04 -5.61
C PHE A 120 6.51 2.50 -5.57
N TYR A 121 7.57 2.81 -4.83
CA TYR A 121 8.13 4.18 -4.84
C TYR A 121 8.74 4.56 -6.20
N ASN A 122 9.37 3.61 -6.90
CA ASN A 122 9.85 3.82 -8.27
C ASN A 122 8.70 4.04 -9.27
N GLN A 123 7.61 3.28 -9.13
CA GLN A 123 6.38 3.45 -9.92
C GLN A 123 5.76 4.83 -9.65
N LEU A 124 5.68 5.25 -8.39
CA LEU A 124 5.16 6.56 -8.01
C LEU A 124 6.01 7.71 -8.56
N GLY A 125 7.35 7.57 -8.55
CA GLY A 125 8.25 8.51 -9.19
C GLY A 125 7.99 8.64 -10.69
N SER A 126 7.77 7.51 -11.37
CA SER A 126 7.42 7.46 -12.79
C SER A 126 6.07 8.11 -13.09
N PHE A 127 5.06 7.85 -12.27
CA PHE A 127 3.73 8.47 -12.38
C PHE A 127 3.80 9.99 -12.13
N ARG A 128 4.57 10.42 -11.13
CA ARG A 128 4.83 11.83 -10.86
C ARG A 128 5.46 12.51 -12.08
N GLY A 129 6.50 11.91 -12.68
CA GLY A 129 7.14 12.41 -13.90
C GLY A 129 6.14 12.55 -15.06
N TYR A 130 5.27 11.56 -15.25
CA TYR A 130 4.18 11.60 -16.23
C TYR A 130 3.23 12.79 -16.01
N LEU A 131 2.81 13.06 -14.76
CA LEU A 131 1.96 14.20 -14.44
C LEU A 131 2.67 15.55 -14.63
N PHE A 132 3.98 15.63 -14.35
CA PHE A 132 4.75 16.87 -14.54
C PHE A 132 4.93 17.23 -16.01
N ALA A 133 5.08 16.23 -16.90
CA ALA A 133 5.18 16.45 -18.34
C ALA A 133 3.93 17.13 -18.93
N ARG A 134 2.80 17.19 -18.20
CA ARG A 134 1.62 17.99 -18.56
C ARG A 134 1.90 19.49 -18.58
N ARG A 135 2.93 19.97 -17.87
CA ARG A 135 3.23 21.40 -17.71
C ARG A 135 4.22 21.94 -18.75
N ASP A 136 5.00 21.08 -19.40
CA ASP A 136 5.97 21.49 -20.42
C ASP A 136 5.37 21.44 -21.83
N GLN A 137 5.44 22.58 -22.52
CA GLN A 137 4.68 22.87 -23.74
C GLN A 137 5.24 22.21 -25.02
N PHE A 138 6.48 21.69 -25.00
CA PHE A 138 7.08 21.04 -26.17
C PHE A 138 7.19 19.52 -25.98
N GLY A 139 6.44 18.75 -26.78
CA GLY A 139 6.52 17.28 -26.83
C GLY A 139 5.82 16.53 -25.68
N GLY A 140 5.32 17.23 -24.66
CA GLY A 140 4.69 16.64 -23.47
C GLY A 140 3.50 15.74 -23.79
N ALA A 141 2.67 16.10 -24.78
CA ALA A 141 1.50 15.29 -25.15
C ALA A 141 1.88 13.92 -25.75
N GLN A 142 2.87 13.87 -26.65
CA GLN A 142 3.35 12.63 -27.25
C GLN A 142 4.06 11.75 -26.21
N PHE A 143 4.89 12.36 -25.38
CA PHE A 143 5.53 11.68 -24.25
C PHE A 143 4.49 11.05 -23.31
N ARG A 144 3.45 11.81 -22.95
CA ARG A 144 2.36 11.32 -22.08
C ARG A 144 1.59 10.18 -22.71
N ALA A 145 1.24 10.26 -24.00
CA ALA A 145 0.53 9.19 -24.69
C ALA A 145 1.31 7.86 -24.60
N GLN A 146 2.62 7.89 -24.88
CA GLN A 146 3.48 6.72 -24.79
C GLN A 146 3.65 6.26 -23.33
N ARG A 147 3.93 7.19 -22.42
CA ARG A 147 4.20 6.88 -21.01
C ARG A 147 2.98 6.33 -20.29
N TYR A 148 1.77 6.79 -20.64
CA TYR A 148 0.53 6.27 -20.07
C TYR A 148 0.40 4.76 -20.30
N HIS A 149 0.62 4.29 -21.54
CA HIS A 149 0.54 2.86 -21.85
C HIS A 149 1.57 2.04 -21.06
N GLN A 150 2.80 2.56 -20.94
CA GLN A 150 3.86 1.91 -20.16
C GLN A 150 3.51 1.79 -18.67
N LEU A 151 2.90 2.84 -18.09
CA LEU A 151 2.48 2.84 -16.69
C LEU A 151 1.31 1.87 -16.48
N CYS A 152 0.33 1.84 -17.40
CA CYS A 152 -0.79 0.91 -17.33
C CYS A 152 -0.37 -0.55 -17.50
N SER A 153 0.75 -0.83 -18.20
CA SER A 153 1.26 -2.18 -18.39
C SER A 153 2.14 -2.70 -17.25
N GLN A 154 2.39 -1.89 -16.21
CA GLN A 154 3.13 -2.38 -15.04
C GLN A 154 2.27 -3.43 -14.33
N PRO A 155 2.80 -4.63 -13.99
CA PRO A 155 1.97 -5.76 -13.56
C PRO A 155 1.01 -5.44 -12.42
N HIS A 156 1.49 -4.80 -11.35
CA HIS A 156 0.68 -4.47 -10.19
C HIS A 156 -0.34 -3.34 -10.45
N ILE A 157 0.00 -2.40 -11.34
CA ILE A 157 -0.91 -1.32 -11.74
C ILE A 157 -1.99 -1.87 -12.67
N GLN A 158 -1.64 -2.74 -13.60
CA GLN A 158 -2.58 -3.42 -14.48
C GLN A 158 -3.61 -4.22 -13.68
N GLN A 159 -3.15 -5.03 -12.72
CA GLN A 159 -4.04 -5.78 -11.82
C GLN A 159 -4.99 -4.86 -11.04
N ALA A 160 -4.50 -3.72 -10.55
CA ALA A 160 -5.34 -2.75 -9.86
C ALA A 160 -6.37 -2.10 -10.80
N LEU A 161 -5.97 -1.75 -12.02
CA LEU A 161 -6.86 -1.21 -13.05
C LEU A 161 -7.97 -2.21 -13.42
N ASP A 162 -7.64 -3.48 -13.61
CA ASP A 162 -8.60 -4.51 -13.96
C ASP A 162 -9.65 -4.70 -12.86
N ARG A 163 -9.24 -4.67 -11.58
CA ARG A 163 -10.15 -4.71 -10.44
C ARG A 163 -11.10 -3.50 -10.42
N ILE A 164 -10.56 -2.30 -10.59
CA ILE A 164 -11.34 -1.04 -10.61
C ILE A 164 -12.37 -1.06 -11.75
N ARG A 165 -11.95 -1.46 -12.95
CA ARG A 165 -12.81 -1.53 -14.14
C ARG A 165 -13.91 -2.58 -14.00
N THR A 166 -13.62 -3.71 -13.35
CA THR A 166 -14.62 -4.76 -13.09
C THR A 166 -15.67 -4.29 -12.08
N ALA A 167 -15.24 -3.60 -11.01
CA ALA A 167 -16.16 -3.02 -10.02
C ALA A 167 -17.10 -1.96 -10.64
N LYS A 168 -16.59 -1.13 -11.56
CA LYS A 168 -17.42 -0.14 -12.28
C LYS A 168 -18.46 -0.75 -13.23
N LYS A 169 -18.22 -1.96 -13.76
CA LYS A 169 -19.18 -2.64 -14.65
C LYS A 169 -20.32 -3.33 -13.91
N THR A 170 -20.15 -3.52 -12.61
CA THR A 170 -21.10 -4.25 -11.74
C THR A 170 -21.89 -3.33 -10.81
N SER A 171 -21.60 -2.03 -10.83
CA SER A 171 -22.35 -0.96 -10.14
C SER A 171 -23.26 -0.24 -11.13
#